data_AF-A0A537MR84-F1
#
_entry.id   AF-A0A537MR84-F1
#
_cell.length_a   1.000
_cell.length_b   1.000
_cell.length_c   1.000
_cell.angle_alpha   90.00
_cell.angle_beta   90.00
_cell.angle_gamma   90.00
#
_symmetry.space_group_name_H-M   'P 1'
#
loop_
_entity.id
_entity.type
_entity.pdbx_description
1 polymer ?
#
loop_
_entity_poly.entity_id
_entity_poly.type
_entity_poly.pdbx_seq_one_letter_code
_entity_poly.pdbx_strand_id
1 'polypeptide(L)'
;MDVQEIKKLDAYLKRLFGNTRIRVVPKKNDSAEVFVGEERIGGLALDEDEEDDERSYNFEMKITLGDATTTAPDLKRLDAYLKRKFDNERIRVVARFKKKDSAE
;
A
#
# COMPACT_ATOMS: atom_id res chain seq x y z
N MET A 1 3.48 9.94 -14.19
CA MET A 1 2.13 9.55 -13.75
C MET A 1 1.08 10.37 -14.47
N ASP A 2 0.46 9.75 -15.46
CA ASP A 2 -0.64 10.34 -16.21
C ASP A 2 -1.99 10.19 -15.48
N VAL A 3 -2.93 11.09 -15.77
CA VAL A 3 -4.31 11.04 -15.20
C VAL A 3 -4.98 9.68 -15.48
N GLN A 4 -4.67 9.05 -16.60
CA GLN A 4 -5.20 7.72 -16.95
C GLN A 4 -4.66 6.63 -16.01
N GLU A 5 -3.37 6.70 -15.65
CA GLU A 5 -2.74 5.73 -14.75
C GLU A 5 -3.26 5.89 -13.33
N ILE A 6 -3.40 7.13 -12.86
CA ILE A 6 -4.02 7.42 -11.57
C ILE A 6 -5.42 6.82 -11.48
N LYS A 7 -6.25 6.94 -12.53
CA LYS A 7 -7.59 6.33 -12.56
C LYS A 7 -7.53 4.80 -12.52
N LYS A 8 -6.57 4.19 -13.23
CA LYS A 8 -6.36 2.73 -13.18
C LYS A 8 -5.95 2.28 -11.77
N LEU A 9 -4.99 2.98 -11.15
CA LEU A 9 -4.52 2.70 -9.79
C LEU A 9 -5.62 2.90 -8.76
N ASP A 10 -6.39 3.98 -8.86
CA ASP A 10 -7.54 4.26 -8.00
C ASP A 10 -8.59 3.15 -8.08
N ALA A 11 -9.01 2.75 -9.30
CA ALA A 11 -9.95 1.65 -9.49
C ALA A 11 -9.38 0.31 -9.00
N TYR A 12 -8.09 0.06 -9.24
CA TYR A 12 -7.40 -1.15 -8.82
C TYR A 12 -7.35 -1.26 -7.29
N LEU A 13 -6.89 -0.21 -6.59
CA LEU A 13 -6.79 -0.18 -5.12
C LEU A 13 -8.17 -0.29 -4.47
N LYS A 14 -9.19 0.41 -5.00
CA LYS A 14 -10.58 0.26 -4.55
C LYS A 14 -11.07 -1.19 -4.63
N ARG A 15 -10.77 -1.88 -5.74
CA ARG A 15 -11.14 -3.29 -5.93
C ARG A 15 -10.32 -4.23 -5.04
N LEU A 16 -9.01 -4.00 -4.93
CA LEU A 16 -8.08 -4.81 -4.16
C LEU A 16 -8.42 -4.80 -2.67
N PHE A 17 -8.61 -3.61 -2.12
CA PHE A 17 -8.96 -3.42 -0.71
C PHE A 17 -10.47 -3.42 -0.46
N GLY A 18 -11.31 -3.61 -1.47
CA GLY A 18 -12.76 -3.63 -1.33
C GLY A 18 -13.36 -2.36 -0.75
N ASN A 19 -12.67 -1.21 -0.86
CA ASN A 19 -13.07 0.03 -0.23
C ASN A 19 -13.14 1.19 -1.23
N THR A 20 -14.36 1.65 -1.51
CA THR A 20 -14.66 2.78 -2.39
C THR A 20 -14.14 4.13 -1.87
N ARG A 21 -13.82 4.24 -0.58
CA ARG A 21 -13.29 5.47 0.04
C ARG A 21 -11.81 5.70 -0.26
N ILE A 22 -11.12 4.71 -0.85
CA ILE A 22 -9.73 4.90 -1.29
C ILE A 22 -9.68 5.93 -2.41
N ARG A 23 -8.70 6.82 -2.37
CA ARG A 23 -8.43 7.81 -3.41
C ARG A 23 -6.94 7.90 -3.69
N VAL A 24 -6.57 7.86 -4.95
CA VAL A 24 -5.18 8.10 -5.38
C VAL A 24 -5.08 9.51 -5.94
N VAL A 25 -4.18 10.31 -5.37
CA VAL A 25 -3.94 11.70 -5.76
C VAL A 25 -2.53 11.80 -6.35
N PRO A 26 -2.38 12.23 -7.61
CA PRO A 26 -1.05 12.41 -8.20
C PRO A 26 -0.30 13.54 -7.49
N LYS A 27 0.99 13.31 -7.27
CA LYS A 27 1.95 14.30 -6.80
C LYS A 27 2.93 14.63 -7.94
N LYS A 28 3.92 15.48 -7.65
CA LYS A 28 5.03 15.75 -8.58
C LYS A 28 5.97 14.54 -8.62
N ASN A 29 6.69 14.41 -9.74
CA ASN A 29 7.82 13.48 -9.89
C ASN A 29 7.40 12.00 -9.83
N ASP A 30 6.46 11.60 -10.71
CA ASP A 30 5.95 10.22 -10.85
C ASP A 30 5.46 9.53 -9.57
N SER A 31 5.12 10.33 -8.56
CA SER A 31 4.64 9.87 -7.27
C SER A 31 3.15 10.18 -7.12
N ALA A 32 2.45 9.36 -6.36
CA ALA A 32 1.07 9.57 -5.93
C ALA A 32 0.93 9.35 -4.42
N GLU A 33 -0.14 9.89 -3.86
CA GLU A 33 -0.52 9.73 -2.47
C GLU A 33 -1.86 9.02 -2.39
N VAL A 34 -1.96 8.06 -1.48
CA VAL A 34 -3.18 7.28 -1.28
C VAL A 34 -3.86 7.74 0.01
N PHE A 35 -5.15 8.02 -0.11
CA PHE A 35 -6.01 8.47 0.97
C PHE A 35 -7.14 7.45 1.17
N VAL A 36 -7.61 7.33 2.42
CA VAL A 36 -8.85 6.62 2.76
C VAL A 36 -9.79 7.61 3.42
N GLY A 37 -10.86 7.99 2.73
CA GLY A 37 -11.71 9.10 3.14
C GLY A 37 -10.92 10.41 3.08
N GLU A 38 -10.61 10.98 4.24
CA GLU A 38 -9.86 12.24 4.38
C GLU A 38 -8.44 12.02 4.94
N GLU A 39 -8.08 10.78 5.31
CA GLU A 39 -6.77 10.48 5.91
C GLU A 39 -5.78 9.94 4.87
N ARG A 40 -4.58 10.51 4.85
CA ARG A 40 -3.45 10.01 4.05
C ARG A 40 -2.92 8.73 4.69
N ILE A 41 -2.95 7.63 3.95
CA ILE A 41 -2.45 6.33 4.41
C ILE A 41 -1.06 6.00 3.88
N GLY A 42 -0.70 6.46 2.68
CA GLY A 42 0.55 6.03 2.06
C GLY A 42 0.94 6.82 0.82
N GLY A 43 2.14 6.53 0.33
CA GLY A 43 2.64 6.99 -0.97
C GLY A 43 2.68 5.83 -1.95
N LEU A 44 2.59 6.16 -3.23
CA LEU A 44 2.76 5.24 -4.33
C LEU A 44 3.79 5.86 -5.27
N ALA A 45 4.83 5.12 -5.63
CA ALA A 45 5.88 5.57 -6.53
C ALA A 45 5.96 4.63 -7.73
N LEU A 46 6.25 5.17 -8.90
CA LEU A 46 6.66 4.37 -10.04
C LEU A 46 8.03 3.76 -9.75
N ASP A 47 8.20 2.47 -10.02
CA ASP A 47 9.50 1.82 -10.01
C ASP A 47 10.07 1.96 -11.43
N GLU A 48 11.13 2.74 -11.59
CA GLU A 48 11.73 3.10 -12.89
C GLU A 48 12.84 2.13 -13.32
N ASP A 49 13.18 1.16 -12.47
CA ASP A 49 14.32 0.24 -12.64
C ASP A 49 14.00 -1.00 -13.51
N GLU A 50 12.79 -1.11 -14.08
CA GLU A 50 12.46 -2.21 -15.00
C GLU A 50 12.67 -1.80 -16.47
N GLU A 51 13.64 -2.45 -17.11
CA GLU A 51 14.00 -2.31 -18.53
C GLU A 51 12.95 -2.90 -19.49
N ASP A 52 12.00 -3.69 -18.97
CA ASP A 52 10.86 -4.20 -19.73
C ASP A 52 9.69 -3.21 -19.65
N ASP A 53 8.95 -3.04 -20.75
CA ASP A 53 7.84 -2.10 -20.97
C ASP A 53 6.64 -2.20 -19.95
N GLU A 54 6.81 -2.87 -18.82
CA GLU A 54 5.83 -3.05 -17.74
C GLU A 54 6.09 -2.06 -16.59
N ARG A 55 5.24 -1.03 -16.50
CA ARG A 55 5.30 -0.06 -15.40
C ARG A 55 4.87 -0.69 -14.07
N SER A 56 5.84 -0.90 -13.18
CA SER A 56 5.59 -1.32 -11.80
C SER A 56 5.36 -0.14 -10.87
N TYR A 57 4.53 -0.36 -9.83
CA TYR A 57 4.21 0.64 -8.82
C TYR A 57 4.44 0.09 -7.42
N ASN A 58 5.22 0.80 -6.64
CA ASN A 58 5.45 0.48 -5.24
C ASN A 58 4.54 1.31 -4.34
N PHE A 59 3.73 0.65 -3.52
CA PHE A 59 2.88 1.28 -2.52
C PHE A 59 3.47 1.12 -1.11
N GLU A 60 3.80 2.25 -0.47
CA GLU A 60 4.31 2.29 0.90
C GLU A 60 3.31 2.99 1.83
N MET A 61 2.96 2.32 2.92
CA MET A 61 2.13 2.86 4.00
C MET A 61 2.88 2.85 5.31
N LYS A 62 2.96 4.01 5.98
CA LYS A 62 3.55 4.11 7.32
C LYS A 62 2.48 3.82 8.37
N ILE A 63 2.63 2.69 9.05
CA ILE A 63 1.73 2.26 10.12
C ILE A 63 2.41 2.51 11.46
N THR A 64 1.85 3.38 12.28
CA THR A 64 2.30 3.60 13.66
C THR A 64 1.33 2.90 14.60
N LEU A 65 1.78 1.84 15.26
CA LEU A 65 0.91 0.94 16.01
C LEU A 65 1.29 0.90 17.50
N GLY A 66 1.09 2.02 18.19
CA GLY A 66 1.33 2.15 19.63
C GLY A 66 2.81 2.03 20.05
N ASP A 67 3.09 2.35 21.31
CA ASP A 67 4.38 2.66 21.92
C ASP A 67 5.65 1.95 21.38
N ALA A 68 6.74 2.71 21.40
CA ALA A 68 8.11 2.34 21.04
C ALA A 68 8.67 1.09 21.77
N THR A 69 7.90 0.49 22.67
CA THR A 69 8.23 -0.71 23.45
C THR A 69 7.80 -2.02 22.77
N THR A 70 7.06 -1.96 21.66
CA THR A 70 6.68 -3.15 20.88
C THR A 70 7.85 -3.58 19.99
N THR A 71 8.70 -4.49 20.49
CA THR A 71 9.92 -4.98 19.80
C THR A 71 9.63 -5.94 18.63
N ALA A 72 8.43 -6.52 18.56
CA ALA A 72 8.03 -7.43 17.49
C ALA A 72 6.73 -6.94 16.82
N PRO A 73 6.61 -7.03 15.48
CA PRO A 73 5.37 -6.69 14.80
C PRO A 73 4.28 -7.68 15.24
N ASP A 74 3.35 -7.22 16.07
CA ASP A 74 2.20 -8.03 16.45
C ASP A 74 1.24 -8.11 15.25
N LEU A 75 1.35 -9.22 14.50
CA LEU A 75 0.57 -9.47 13.28
C LEU A 75 -0.94 -9.36 13.54
N LYS A 76 -1.42 -9.76 14.73
CA LYS A 76 -2.84 -9.67 15.08
C LYS A 76 -3.29 -8.22 15.21
N ARG A 77 -2.46 -7.38 15.84
CA ARG A 77 -2.74 -5.94 15.96
C ARG A 77 -2.65 -5.23 14.61
N LEU A 78 -1.69 -5.58 13.75
CA LEU A 78 -1.64 -5.07 12.36
C LEU A 78 -2.86 -5.50 11.56
N ASP A 79 -3.26 -6.76 11.65
CA ASP A 79 -4.44 -7.32 10.97
C ASP A 79 -5.71 -6.59 11.40
N ALA A 80 -5.94 -6.44 12.70
CA ALA A 80 -7.08 -5.70 13.23
C ALA A 80 -7.06 -4.21 12.81
N TYR A 81 -5.89 -3.58 12.84
CA TYR A 81 -5.73 -2.19 12.41
C TYR A 81 -6.07 -2.02 10.93
N LEU A 82 -5.53 -2.86 10.06
CA LEU A 82 -5.76 -2.76 8.62
C LEU A 82 -7.22 -3.08 8.26
N LYS A 83 -7.82 -4.11 8.86
CA LYS A 83 -9.25 -4.41 8.68
C LYS A 83 -10.13 -3.22 9.04
N ARG A 84 -9.86 -2.58 10.19
CA ARG A 84 -10.61 -1.38 10.63
C ARG A 84 -10.33 -0.17 9.75
N LYS A 85 -9.07 0.05 9.36
CA LYS A 85 -8.65 1.23 8.58
C LYS A 85 -9.25 1.21 7.17
N PHE A 86 -9.30 0.04 6.55
CA PHE A 86 -9.83 -0.15 5.21
C PHE A 86 -11.28 -0.63 5.19
N ASP A 87 -11.95 -0.77 6.34
CA ASP A 87 -13.32 -1.30 6.42
C ASP A 87 -13.47 -2.62 5.62
N ASN A 88 -12.49 -3.52 5.75
CA ASN A 88 -12.44 -4.75 4.98
C ASN A 88 -11.91 -5.92 5.81
N GLU A 89 -12.81 -6.80 6.21
CA GLU A 89 -12.51 -8.01 7.01
C GLU A 89 -11.76 -9.10 6.23
N ARG A 90 -11.68 -8.99 4.90
CA ARG A 90 -10.95 -9.95 4.05
C ARG A 90 -9.45 -9.70 4.00
N ILE A 91 -8.98 -8.55 4.47
CA ILE A 91 -7.54 -8.28 4.55
C ILE A 91 -6.93 -9.28 5.55
N ARG A 92 -5.80 -9.88 5.16
CA ARG A 92 -5.01 -10.76 6.03
C ARG A 92 -3.57 -10.31 6.02
N VAL A 93 -3.02 -10.09 7.21
CA VAL A 93 -1.59 -9.84 7.38
C VAL A 93 -0.88 -11.16 7.54
N VAL A 94 0.02 -11.46 6.62
CA VAL A 94 0.88 -12.65 6.67
C VAL A 94 2.32 -12.19 6.84
N ALA A 95 3.07 -12.86 7.73
CA ALA A 95 4.50 -12.63 7.80
C ALA A 95 5.14 -13.06 6.48
N ARG A 96 5.81 -12.14 5.80
CA ARG A 96 6.76 -12.53 4.75
C ARG A 96 7.95 -13.18 5.44
N PHE A 97 8.04 -14.50 5.39
CA PHE A 97 9.32 -15.17 5.60
C PHE A 97 10.23 -14.74 4.45
N LYS A 98 11.37 -14.08 4.76
CA LYS A 98 12.41 -13.83 3.76
C LYS A 98 12.81 -15.20 3.20
N LYS A 99 12.46 -15.51 1.96
CA LYS A 99 13.07 -16.64 1.26
C LYS A 99 14.55 -16.32 1.15
N LYS A 100 15.39 -17.20 1.69
CA LYS A 100 16.83 -17.23 1.45
C LYS A 100 17.06 -17.95 0.11
N ASP A 101 16.53 -17.38 -0.97
CA ASP A 101 16.76 -17.83 -2.34
C ASP A 101 16.99 -16.58 -3.21
N SER A 102 18.06 -15.88 -2.90
CA SER A 102 18.87 -15.23 -3.93
C SER A 102 20.19 -16.01 -3.88
N ALA A 103 20.34 -16.97 -4.77
CA ALA A 103 21.64 -17.57 -5.03
C ALA A 103 22.50 -16.48 -5.69
N GLU A 104 23.63 -16.19 -5.04
CA GLU A 104 24.83 -15.61 -5.66
C GLU A 104 25.28 -16.43 -6.88
#